data_AF-A0A1G7CFH5-F1
#
_entry.id   AF-A0A1G7CFH5-F1
#
_cell.length_a   1.000
_cell.length_b   1.000
_cell.length_c   1.000
_cell.angle_alpha   90.00
_cell.angle_beta   90.00
_cell.angle_gamma   90.00
#
_symmetry.space_group_name_H-M   'P 1'
#
loop_
_entity.id
_entity.type
_entity.pdbx_description
1 polymer ?
#
loop_
_entity_poly.entity_id
_entity_poly.type
_entity_poly.pdbx_seq_one_letter_code
_entity_poly.pdbx_strand_id
1 'polypeptide(L)'
;MLTRRSFLISAAATPLATAARAEDEMIKVRDLYERRGNDLSELATGLEGKRIRVEGYMAPPLKAESNFFVLTRRPMAVCPFCETEAEWPNDILAVYAKRVVEVTPFNVRIVTSGVLELGAYKDPDTGFLSMVRLADASFA
;
A
#
# COMPACT_ATOMS: atom_id res chain seq x y z
N MET A 1 -72.11 -2.57 -11.90
CA MET A 1 -70.93 -3.03 -12.66
C MET A 1 -69.70 -2.86 -11.80
N LEU A 2 -68.92 -3.94 -11.69
CA LEU A 2 -67.72 -4.12 -10.87
C LEU A 2 -66.61 -3.09 -11.17
N THR A 3 -66.10 -2.48 -10.11
CA THR A 3 -64.69 -2.46 -9.65
C THR A 3 -63.58 -1.92 -10.56
N ARG A 4 -62.56 -1.38 -9.88
CA ARG A 4 -61.11 -1.34 -10.20
C ARG A 4 -60.59 -0.05 -10.86
N ARG A 5 -59.94 0.80 -10.05
CA ARG A 5 -58.46 0.82 -9.96
C ARG A 5 -57.96 1.94 -9.04
N SER A 6 -57.79 1.56 -7.77
CA SER A 6 -56.81 2.19 -6.88
C SER A 6 -55.41 1.84 -7.40
N PHE A 7 -54.56 2.85 -7.62
CA PHE A 7 -53.11 2.66 -7.67
C PHE A 7 -52.48 3.86 -6.97
N LEU A 8 -52.33 3.72 -5.65
CA LEU A 8 -51.41 4.54 -4.87
C LEU A 8 -50.00 4.04 -5.17
N ILE A 9 -49.23 4.85 -5.87
CA ILE A 9 -47.83 4.60 -6.18
C ILE A 9 -47.03 4.86 -4.90
N SER A 10 -46.67 3.80 -4.18
CA SER A 10 -45.68 3.87 -3.10
C SER A 10 -44.30 4.12 -3.70
N ALA A 11 -43.80 5.34 -3.58
CA ALA A 11 -42.40 5.65 -3.84
C ALA A 11 -41.53 5.10 -2.69
N ALA A 12 -40.91 3.95 -2.91
CA ALA A 12 -39.89 3.43 -2.00
C ALA A 12 -38.63 4.30 -2.15
N ALA A 13 -38.37 5.14 -1.15
CA ALA A 13 -37.11 5.86 -1.04
C ALA A 13 -36.01 4.86 -0.67
N THR A 14 -35.19 4.46 -1.64
CA THR A 14 -33.93 3.76 -1.40
C THR A 14 -32.94 4.76 -0.80
N PRO A 15 -32.50 4.60 0.48
CA PRO A 15 -31.40 5.41 0.97
C PRO A 15 -30.14 4.97 0.22
N LEU A 16 -29.62 5.87 -0.62
CA LEU A 16 -28.27 5.77 -1.16
C LEU A 16 -27.32 5.82 0.05
N ALA A 17 -26.85 4.66 0.49
CA ALA A 17 -25.82 4.57 1.51
C ALA A 17 -24.61 5.35 1.01
N THR A 18 -24.36 6.50 1.63
CA THR A 18 -23.11 7.24 1.48
C THR A 18 -21.98 6.30 1.84
N ALA A 19 -21.25 5.81 0.84
CA ALA A 19 -19.96 5.18 1.05
C ALA A 19 -19.08 6.19 1.79
N ALA A 20 -18.89 5.95 3.09
CA ALA A 20 -17.99 6.74 3.91
C ALA A 20 -16.59 6.65 3.28
N ARG A 21 -16.10 7.76 2.73
CA ARG A 21 -14.69 7.93 2.36
C ARG A 21 -13.87 7.97 3.64
N ALA A 22 -13.45 6.81 4.12
CA ALA A 22 -12.51 6.69 5.21
C ALA A 22 -11.22 6.03 4.70
N GLU A 23 -10.51 6.67 3.78
CA GLU A 23 -9.17 6.25 3.32
C GLU A 23 -8.38 7.47 2.79
N ASP A 24 -8.14 8.49 3.61
CA ASP A 24 -7.29 9.62 3.21
C ASP A 24 -6.27 10.06 4.26
N GLU A 25 -5.96 9.18 5.21
CA GLU A 25 -4.84 9.44 6.12
C GLU A 25 -3.53 8.99 5.46
N MET A 26 -2.58 9.94 5.34
CA MET A 26 -1.25 9.68 4.80
C MET A 26 -0.41 8.94 5.86
N ILE A 27 -0.04 7.70 5.57
CA ILE A 27 0.75 6.85 6.47
C ILE A 27 2.24 7.07 6.20
N LYS A 28 3.06 7.07 7.25
CA LYS A 28 4.52 7.04 7.11
C LYS A 28 4.98 5.60 7.21
N VAL A 29 6.05 5.24 6.48
CA VAL A 29 6.62 3.88 6.55
C VAL A 29 6.86 3.42 8.00
N ARG A 30 7.40 4.30 8.86
CA ARG A 30 7.64 4.00 10.29
C ARG A 30 6.39 3.65 11.09
N ASP A 31 5.22 4.10 10.65
CA ASP A 31 3.96 3.91 11.38
C ASP A 31 3.38 2.51 11.10
N LEU A 32 3.93 1.77 10.13
CA LEU A 32 3.61 0.36 9.89
C LEU A 32 4.31 -0.59 10.87
N TYR A 33 5.31 -0.10 11.61
CA TYR A 33 6.13 -0.88 12.54
C TYR A 33 5.90 -0.47 13.99
N GLU A 34 6.14 -1.40 14.90
CA GLU A 34 6.20 -1.06 16.32
C GLU A 34 7.36 -0.10 16.62
N ARG A 35 7.17 0.79 17.60
CA ARG A 35 8.19 1.76 17.99
C ARG A 35 9.36 1.12 18.77
N ARG A 36 9.15 -0.08 19.30
CA ARG A 36 10.16 -0.88 20.00
C ARG A 36 10.04 -2.30 19.45
N GLY A 37 11.13 -2.86 18.96
CA GLY A 37 11.14 -4.19 18.34
C GLY A 37 11.12 -4.13 16.80
N ASN A 38 10.98 -5.31 16.21
CA ASN A 38 10.99 -5.53 14.76
C ASN A 38 9.63 -6.01 14.24
N ASP A 39 8.60 -5.94 15.07
CA ASP A 39 7.25 -6.42 14.77
C ASP A 39 6.39 -5.36 14.05
N LEU A 40 5.27 -5.82 13.50
CA LEU A 40 4.30 -5.00 12.80
C LEU A 40 3.38 -4.28 13.79
N SER A 41 3.08 -3.02 13.50
CA SER A 41 2.17 -2.23 14.34
C SER A 41 0.73 -2.75 14.31
N GLU A 42 -0.05 -2.43 15.34
CA GLU A 42 -1.52 -2.62 15.35
C GLU A 42 -2.19 -1.91 14.16
N LEU A 43 -1.64 -0.76 13.73
CA LEU A 43 -2.10 -0.03 12.55
C LEU A 43 -1.96 -0.88 11.29
N ALA A 44 -0.78 -1.48 11.08
CA ALA A 44 -0.52 -2.33 9.92
C ALA A 44 -1.48 -3.53 9.90
N THR A 45 -1.59 -4.25 11.02
CA THR A 45 -2.48 -5.41 11.13
C THR A 45 -3.95 -5.04 10.92
N GLY A 46 -4.39 -3.87 11.44
CA GLY A 46 -5.76 -3.37 11.24
C GLY A 46 -6.07 -2.87 9.81
N LEU A 47 -5.03 -2.68 8.99
CA LEU A 47 -5.13 -2.23 7.60
C LEU A 47 -4.80 -3.33 6.58
N GLU A 48 -4.50 -4.55 7.02
CA GLU A 48 -4.21 -5.66 6.11
C GLU A 48 -5.36 -5.86 5.10
N GLY A 49 -5.00 -6.02 3.82
CA GLY A 49 -5.92 -6.17 2.70
C GLY A 49 -6.61 -4.88 2.25
N LYS A 50 -6.39 -3.74 2.93
CA LYS A 50 -6.97 -2.45 2.55
C LYS A 50 -6.05 -1.65 1.63
N ARG A 51 -6.63 -0.71 0.89
CA ARG A 51 -5.84 0.21 0.09
C ARG A 51 -5.38 1.37 0.97
N ILE A 52 -4.08 1.57 1.05
CA ILE A 52 -3.50 2.64 1.88
C ILE A 52 -2.67 3.59 1.03
N ARG A 53 -2.30 4.74 1.60
CA ARG A 53 -1.39 5.73 1.01
C ARG A 53 -0.20 5.89 1.95
N VAL A 54 1.01 5.66 1.43
CA VAL A 54 2.24 5.73 2.22
C VAL A 54 3.19 6.73 1.60
N GLU A 55 3.68 7.67 2.40
CA GLU A 55 4.74 8.60 1.99
C GLU A 55 6.13 8.03 2.28
N GLY A 56 7.07 8.29 1.37
CA GLY A 56 8.47 7.90 1.55
C GLY A 56 9.37 8.31 0.37
N TYR A 57 10.52 7.66 0.27
CA TYR A 57 11.49 7.88 -0.80
C TYR A 57 11.70 6.59 -1.57
N MET A 58 11.81 6.70 -2.89
CA MET A 58 12.13 5.55 -3.73
C MET A 58 13.61 5.21 -3.57
N ALA A 59 13.92 4.01 -3.07
CA ALA A 59 15.25 3.46 -3.17
C ALA A 59 15.58 3.18 -4.64
N PRO A 60 16.81 3.46 -5.12
CA PRO A 60 17.21 3.16 -6.49
C PRO A 60 16.97 1.67 -6.83
N PRO A 61 16.25 1.35 -7.92
CA PRO A 61 15.90 -0.02 -8.26
C PRO A 61 17.12 -0.83 -8.73
N LEU A 62 17.08 -2.15 -8.48
CA LEU A 62 18.19 -3.07 -8.78
C LEU A 62 18.29 -3.46 -10.25
N LYS A 63 17.15 -3.42 -10.94
CA LYS A 63 17.02 -3.75 -12.35
C LYS A 63 16.30 -2.60 -13.02
N ALA A 64 16.79 -2.20 -14.19
CA ALA A 64 16.03 -1.33 -15.07
C ALA A 64 14.70 -1.98 -15.43
N GLU A 65 13.65 -1.17 -15.61
CA GLU A 65 12.33 -1.63 -16.06
C GLU A 65 11.61 -2.60 -15.11
N SER A 66 11.88 -2.52 -13.81
CA SER A 66 11.17 -3.32 -12.81
C SER A 66 9.82 -2.71 -12.44
N ASN A 67 8.84 -3.56 -12.13
CA ASN A 67 7.60 -3.17 -11.44
C ASN A 67 7.79 -3.10 -9.92
N PHE A 68 9.00 -3.30 -9.42
CA PHE A 68 9.32 -3.39 -8.00
C PHE A 68 10.26 -2.27 -7.57
N PHE A 69 10.01 -1.71 -6.39
CA PHE A 69 10.94 -0.84 -5.69
C PHE A 69 10.73 -0.91 -4.18
N VAL A 70 11.69 -0.39 -3.42
CA VAL A 70 11.58 -0.25 -1.96
C VAL A 70 11.31 1.20 -1.62
N LEU A 71 10.25 1.45 -0.84
CA LEU A 71 9.93 2.75 -0.28
C LEU A 71 10.59 2.87 1.10
N THR A 72 11.39 3.90 1.32
CA THR A 72 12.16 4.08 2.55
C THR A 72 11.68 5.31 3.33
N ARG A 73 11.91 5.32 4.64
CA ARG A 73 11.65 6.49 5.50
C ARG A 73 12.54 7.69 5.17
N ARG A 74 13.79 7.45 4.75
CA ARG A 74 14.83 8.47 4.50
C ARG A 74 15.41 8.29 3.10
N PRO A 75 15.85 9.36 2.43
CA PRO A 75 16.46 9.25 1.11
C PRO A 75 17.76 8.44 1.17
N MET A 76 17.95 7.52 0.22
CA MET A 76 19.13 6.65 0.15
C MET A 76 19.66 6.58 -1.28
N ALA A 77 20.96 6.86 -1.47
CA ALA A 77 21.58 6.87 -2.79
C ALA A 77 21.93 5.46 -3.33
N VAL A 78 21.85 4.44 -2.48
CA VAL A 78 22.08 3.03 -2.79
C VAL A 78 21.00 2.23 -2.05
N CYS A 79 20.49 1.15 -2.64
CA CYS A 79 19.65 0.20 -1.91
C CYS A 79 20.56 -0.69 -1.04
N PRO A 80 20.62 -0.52 0.29
CA PRO A 80 21.54 -1.31 1.12
C PRO A 80 20.98 -2.70 1.45
N PHE A 81 19.74 -3.01 1.05
CA PHE A 81 18.96 -4.13 1.61
C PHE A 81 18.82 -5.31 0.64
N CYS A 82 19.86 -5.56 -0.17
CA CYS A 82 19.80 -6.58 -1.21
C CYS A 82 20.41 -7.93 -0.85
N GLU A 83 20.89 -8.15 0.38
CA GLU A 83 21.39 -9.47 0.76
C GLU A 83 20.98 -9.91 2.18
N THR A 84 20.27 -11.05 2.22
CA THR A 84 19.92 -11.92 3.35
C THR A 84 18.70 -11.57 4.23
N GLU A 85 18.01 -12.63 4.67
CA GLU A 85 16.73 -12.63 5.40
C GLU A 85 16.85 -12.15 6.87
N ALA A 86 18.08 -12.06 7.39
CA ALA A 86 18.35 -11.89 8.82
C ALA A 86 18.18 -10.44 9.32
N GLU A 87 18.01 -9.45 8.44
CA GLU A 87 18.08 -8.03 8.80
C GLU A 87 16.94 -7.18 8.20
N TRP A 88 15.70 -7.70 8.11
CA TRP A 88 14.56 -6.88 7.66
C TRP A 88 14.38 -5.64 8.57
N PRO A 89 14.58 -4.41 8.06
CA PRO A 89 14.52 -3.21 8.90
C PRO A 89 13.08 -2.72 9.07
N ASN A 90 12.83 -2.03 10.18
CA ASN A 90 11.53 -1.48 10.55
C ASN A 90 11.25 -0.08 9.96
N ASP A 91 11.84 0.23 8.81
CA ASP A 91 11.72 1.54 8.17
C ASP A 91 11.68 1.50 6.63
N ILE A 92 11.34 0.34 6.06
CA ILE A 92 11.14 0.15 4.63
C ILE A 92 9.79 -0.49 4.31
N LEU A 93 9.37 -0.40 3.05
CA LEU A 93 8.14 -1.00 2.55
C LEU A 93 8.38 -1.48 1.12
N ALA A 94 8.16 -2.76 0.85
CA ALA A 94 8.23 -3.28 -0.51
C ALA A 94 7.04 -2.75 -1.33
N VAL A 95 7.26 -2.41 -2.59
CA VAL A 95 6.21 -1.91 -3.49
C VAL A 95 6.24 -2.69 -4.79
N TYR A 96 5.09 -3.29 -5.12
CA TYR A 96 4.80 -3.94 -6.39
C TYR A 96 3.83 -3.07 -7.18
N ALA A 97 4.38 -2.28 -8.09
CA ALA A 97 3.64 -1.36 -8.94
C ALA A 97 2.86 -2.10 -10.04
N LYS A 98 1.73 -1.52 -10.46
CA LYS A 98 0.90 -2.05 -11.56
C LYS A 98 1.59 -1.96 -12.93
N ARG A 99 2.61 -1.11 -13.04
CA ARG A 99 3.31 -0.74 -14.28
C ARG A 99 4.79 -0.59 -13.99
N VAL A 100 5.57 -0.56 -15.07
CA VAL A 100 7.02 -0.34 -14.99
C VAL A 100 7.29 0.96 -14.26
N VAL A 101 8.19 0.90 -13.28
CA VAL A 101 8.52 2.03 -12.41
C VAL A 101 9.35 3.05 -13.20
N GLU A 102 8.81 4.25 -13.31
CA GLU A 102 9.58 5.42 -13.69
C GLU A 102 10.42 5.88 -12.50
N VAL A 103 11.75 5.77 -12.64
CA VAL A 103 12.68 6.01 -11.53
C VAL A 103 12.63 7.47 -11.12
N THR A 104 12.22 7.70 -9.87
CA THR A 104 12.23 9.02 -9.25
C THR A 104 13.57 9.25 -8.52
N PRO A 105 14.14 10.46 -8.54
CA PRO A 105 15.35 10.75 -7.77
C PRO A 105 15.19 10.41 -6.29
N PHE A 106 16.18 9.75 -5.69
CA PHE A 106 16.12 9.23 -4.33
C PHE A 106 15.89 10.29 -3.23
N ASN A 107 16.08 11.57 -3.55
CA ASN A 107 15.87 12.71 -2.66
C ASN A 107 14.49 13.36 -2.81
N VAL A 108 13.66 12.87 -3.74
CA VAL A 108 12.27 13.30 -3.92
C VAL A 108 11.35 12.39 -3.12
N ARG A 109 10.48 13.00 -2.33
CA ARG A 109 9.44 12.29 -1.58
C ARG A 109 8.28 11.99 -2.52
N ILE A 110 7.81 10.76 -2.50
CA ILE A 110 6.66 10.28 -3.26
C ILE A 110 5.57 9.77 -2.33
N VAL A 111 4.36 9.66 -2.88
CA VAL A 111 3.23 9.01 -2.23
C VAL A 111 2.86 7.77 -3.04
N THR A 112 2.92 6.61 -2.39
CA THR A 112 2.56 5.33 -2.99
C THR A 112 1.22 4.86 -2.44
N SER A 113 0.29 4.52 -3.32
CA SER A 113 -0.97 3.87 -2.95
C SER A 113 -1.02 2.43 -3.45
N GLY A 114 -1.41 1.50 -2.60
CA GLY A 114 -1.48 0.07 -2.91
C GLY A 114 -2.29 -0.70 -1.87
N VAL A 115 -2.53 -1.98 -2.13
CA VAL A 115 -3.14 -2.90 -1.17
C VAL A 115 -2.06 -3.36 -0.18
N LEU A 116 -2.28 -3.15 1.11
CA LEU A 116 -1.34 -3.59 2.14
C LEU A 116 -1.42 -5.11 2.30
N GLU A 117 -0.30 -5.80 2.09
CA GLU A 117 -0.15 -7.21 2.39
C GLU A 117 0.96 -7.40 3.43
N LEU A 118 0.70 -8.27 4.40
CA LEU A 118 1.63 -8.60 5.48
C LEU A 118 2.14 -10.04 5.33
N GLY A 119 3.17 -10.36 6.13
CA GLY A 119 3.77 -11.68 6.19
C GLY A 119 4.91 -11.89 5.19
N ALA A 120 5.68 -12.95 5.42
CA ALA A 120 6.86 -13.27 4.62
C ALA A 120 6.49 -13.60 3.17
N TYR A 121 7.10 -12.90 2.23
CA TYR A 121 7.00 -13.17 0.80
C TYR A 121 8.36 -13.00 0.14
N LYS A 122 8.82 -14.06 -0.54
CA LYS A 122 10.05 -14.05 -1.33
C LYS A 122 9.69 -13.90 -2.79
N ASP A 123 10.14 -12.80 -3.37
CA ASP A 123 9.91 -12.49 -4.77
C ASP A 123 10.65 -13.49 -5.69
N PRO A 124 9.97 -14.14 -6.64
CA PRO A 124 10.58 -15.15 -7.49
C PRO A 124 11.58 -14.58 -8.52
N ASP A 125 11.44 -13.30 -8.90
CA ASP A 125 12.23 -12.68 -9.98
C ASP A 125 13.50 -11.97 -9.47
N THR A 126 13.45 -11.48 -8.24
CA THR A 126 14.52 -10.73 -7.57
C THR A 126 15.12 -11.48 -6.38
N GLY A 127 14.41 -12.46 -5.82
CA GLY A 127 14.79 -13.14 -4.58
C GLY A 127 14.57 -12.28 -3.33
N PHE A 128 14.01 -11.07 -3.47
CA PHE A 128 13.80 -10.13 -2.37
C PHE A 128 12.78 -10.66 -1.37
N LEU A 129 13.15 -10.72 -0.09
CA LEU A 129 12.25 -11.09 0.99
C LEU A 129 11.57 -9.84 1.54
N SER A 130 10.25 -9.87 1.66
CA SER A 130 9.43 -8.80 2.24
C SER A 130 8.52 -9.31 3.36
N MET A 131 8.35 -8.50 4.41
CA MET A 131 7.38 -8.75 5.49
C MET A 131 6.15 -7.83 5.41
N VAL A 132 6.32 -6.67 4.76
CA VAL A 132 5.27 -5.67 4.54
C VAL A 132 5.42 -5.19 3.11
N ARG A 133 4.33 -5.20 2.35
CA ARG A 133 4.34 -4.81 0.95
C ARG A 133 3.06 -4.10 0.52
N LEU A 134 3.17 -3.27 -0.50
CA LEU A 134 2.05 -2.74 -1.26
C LEU A 134 1.94 -3.49 -2.58
N ALA A 135 0.84 -4.23 -2.76
CA ALA A 135 0.48 -4.84 -4.02
C ALA A 135 -0.41 -3.91 -4.85
N ASP A 136 -0.46 -4.13 -6.16
CA ASP A 136 -1.31 -3.36 -7.08
C ASP A 136 -1.14 -1.84 -6.86
N ALA A 137 0.12 -1.40 -6.83
CA ALA A 137 0.50 -0.07 -6.38
C ALA A 137 0.68 0.95 -7.52
N SER A 138 0.42 2.21 -7.20
CA SER A 138 0.70 3.38 -8.03
C SER A 138 1.33 4.47 -7.18
N PHE A 139 2.20 5.29 -7.75
CA PHE A 139 2.88 6.37 -7.03
C PHE A 139 2.82 7.69 -7.79
N ALA A 140 2.95 8.79 -7.06
CA ALA A 140 3.00 10.16 -7.57
C ALA A 140 3.91 11.04 -6.70
#